data_AF-A0A0U2W732-F1
#
_entry.id   AF-A0A0U2W732-F1
#
_cell.length_a   1.000
_cell.length_b   1.000
_cell.length_c   1.000
_cell.angle_alpha   90.00
_cell.angle_beta   90.00
_cell.angle_gamma   90.00
#
_symmetry.space_group_name_H-M   'P 1'
#
loop_
_entity.id
_entity.type
_entity.pdbx_description
1 polymer ?
#
loop_
_entity_poly.entity_id
_entity_poly.type
_entity_poly.pdbx_seq_one_letter_code
_entity_poly.pdbx_strand_id
1 'polypeptide(L)'
;MTGEKRGEGFHGGGDAGGAQHPAYDEKYARYIALFNFRQAYYECHDEMEELWLEEGRDPFWQGLLQATVALHHWRGGNVSGAVKLFRGAIGKLSRYPAIERGLNVADLLEKSERAMRTLSAWLADWRTAGGDTTKPGELPAAPPFEPFALTVADPRLADLVSETEARLPNTEEESY
;
A
#
# COMPACT_ATOMS: atom_id res chain seq x y z
N MET A 1 49.74 56.82 -5.29
CA MET A 1 48.64 55.83 -5.33
C MET A 1 49.24 54.50 -5.77
N THR A 2 50.11 53.84 -4.99
CA THR A 2 49.85 52.93 -3.85
C THR A 2 48.73 51.92 -4.10
N GLY A 3 49.09 50.64 -4.22
CA GLY A 3 48.23 49.55 -3.76
C GLY A 3 48.08 48.35 -4.70
N GLU A 4 49.12 47.55 -4.85
CA GLU A 4 48.97 46.13 -5.15
C GLU A 4 48.48 45.41 -3.87
N LYS A 5 47.41 44.62 -3.96
CA LYS A 5 47.09 43.59 -2.97
C LYS A 5 46.58 42.30 -3.62
N ARG A 6 47.24 41.22 -3.20
CA ARG A 6 46.96 39.80 -3.40
C ARG A 6 45.72 39.34 -2.64
N GLY A 7 45.24 38.15 -3.02
CA GLY A 7 44.43 37.24 -2.21
C GLY A 7 43.11 36.90 -2.92
N GLU A 8 42.62 35.67 -2.99
CA GLU A 8 42.97 34.39 -2.37
C GLU A 8 42.38 33.27 -3.25
N GLY A 9 43.01 32.10 -3.22
CA GLY A 9 42.47 30.92 -3.90
C GLY A 9 41.29 30.34 -3.14
N PHE A 10 40.33 29.78 -3.88
CA PHE A 10 39.38 28.83 -3.32
C PHE A 10 39.63 27.45 -3.94
N HIS A 11 40.49 26.69 -3.27
CA HIS A 11 40.37 25.24 -3.25
C HIS A 11 39.19 24.91 -2.34
N GLY A 12 38.07 24.51 -2.95
CA GLY A 12 36.93 23.92 -2.27
C GLY A 12 36.62 22.59 -2.91
N GLY A 13 37.50 21.60 -2.72
CA GLY A 13 37.10 20.21 -2.80
C GLY A 13 36.07 19.96 -1.70
N GLY A 14 34.83 19.75 -2.11
CA GLY A 14 33.76 19.25 -1.25
C GLY A 14 33.31 17.93 -1.84
N ASP A 15 33.63 16.85 -1.13
CA ASP A 15 33.34 15.46 -1.44
C ASP A 15 31.95 15.23 -2.07
N ALA A 16 31.95 14.84 -3.35
CA ALA A 16 30.86 14.08 -3.94
C ALA A 16 31.04 12.61 -3.51
N GLY A 17 30.64 12.30 -2.28
CA GLY A 17 30.90 11.01 -1.66
C GLY A 17 29.81 10.60 -0.67
N GLY A 18 28.76 9.95 -1.19
CA GLY A 18 28.14 8.80 -0.54
C GLY A 18 27.22 9.06 0.66
N ALA A 19 25.97 9.43 0.38
CA ALA A 19 24.81 8.86 1.06
C ALA A 19 23.62 8.96 0.10
N GLN A 20 23.42 7.94 -0.72
CA GLN A 20 22.22 7.80 -1.55
C GLN A 20 21.05 7.58 -0.58
N HIS A 21 20.26 8.62 -0.29
CA HIS A 21 18.95 8.40 0.31
C HIS A 21 18.16 7.53 -0.68
N PRO A 22 17.58 6.39 -0.27
CA PRO A 22 16.66 5.68 -1.15
C PRO A 22 15.55 6.67 -1.52
N ALA A 23 15.17 6.72 -2.79
CA ALA A 23 14.14 7.65 -3.28
C ALA A 23 12.75 7.39 -2.66
N TYR A 24 12.62 6.33 -1.88
CA TYR A 24 11.41 5.83 -1.25
C TYR A 24 11.71 5.36 0.18
N ASP A 25 10.71 5.47 1.05
CA ASP A 25 10.77 4.98 2.43
C ASP A 25 10.84 3.44 2.47
N GLU A 26 11.62 2.87 3.40
CA GLU A 26 11.77 1.43 3.54
C GLU A 26 10.47 0.75 3.98
N LYS A 27 9.66 1.39 4.84
CA LYS A 27 8.34 0.89 5.26
C LYS A 27 7.40 0.77 4.08
N TYR A 28 7.48 1.70 3.15
CA TYR A 28 6.68 1.65 1.92
C TYR A 28 7.08 0.47 1.02
N ALA A 29 8.39 0.23 0.84
CA ALA A 29 8.85 -0.93 0.09
C ALA A 29 8.50 -2.26 0.79
N ARG A 30 8.63 -2.30 2.12
CA ARG A 30 8.25 -3.46 2.95
C ARG A 30 6.76 -3.76 2.87
N TYR A 31 5.91 -2.74 2.94
CA TYR A 31 4.48 -2.86 2.70
C TYR A 31 4.18 -3.52 1.33
N ILE A 32 4.79 -3.03 0.24
CA ILE A 32 4.56 -3.59 -1.09
C ILE A 32 5.07 -5.04 -1.16
N ALA A 33 6.22 -5.34 -0.55
CA ALA A 33 6.78 -6.69 -0.53
C ALA A 33 5.86 -7.68 0.21
N LEU A 34 5.38 -7.31 1.40
CA LEU A 34 4.41 -8.10 2.17
C LEU A 34 3.10 -8.30 1.38
N PHE A 35 2.61 -7.24 0.74
CA PHE A 35 1.37 -7.27 -0.04
C PHE A 35 1.47 -8.21 -1.24
N ASN A 36 2.53 -8.05 -2.04
CA ASN A 36 2.67 -8.73 -3.33
C ASN A 36 3.13 -10.18 -3.20
N PHE A 37 4.08 -10.47 -2.30
CA PHE A 37 4.74 -11.78 -2.25
C PHE A 37 4.21 -12.68 -1.14
N ARG A 38 3.84 -12.11 0.00
CA ARG A 38 3.32 -12.88 1.15
C ARG A 38 1.80 -12.82 1.25
N GLN A 39 1.17 -11.84 0.58
CA GLN A 39 -0.24 -11.51 0.77
C GLN A 39 -0.61 -11.36 2.26
N ALA A 40 0.34 -10.85 3.05
CA ALA A 40 0.31 -10.74 4.50
C ALA A 40 -0.39 -9.44 4.91
N TYR A 41 -1.70 -9.36 4.64
CA TYR A 41 -2.45 -8.11 4.71
C TYR A 41 -2.64 -7.56 6.13
N TYR A 42 -2.49 -8.39 7.16
CA TYR A 42 -2.52 -7.92 8.54
C TYR A 42 -1.20 -7.22 8.88
N GLU A 43 -0.07 -7.82 8.51
CA GLU A 43 1.26 -7.26 8.66
C GLU A 43 1.43 -5.99 7.82
N CYS A 44 0.84 -5.96 6.62
CA CYS A 44 0.77 -4.75 5.80
C CYS A 44 0.03 -3.60 6.49
N HIS A 45 -0.96 -3.89 7.34
CA HIS A 45 -1.71 -2.86 8.07
C HIS A 45 -0.78 -2.15 9.06
N ASP A 46 -0.02 -2.91 9.84
CA ASP A 46 0.84 -2.34 10.90
C ASP A 46 1.93 -1.44 10.29
N GLU A 47 2.61 -1.91 9.24
CA GLU A 47 3.64 -1.13 8.53
C GLU A 47 3.08 0.16 7.92
N MET A 48 1.89 0.07 7.31
CA MET A 48 1.27 1.21 6.62
C MET A 48 0.59 2.18 7.59
N GLU A 49 0.10 1.72 8.74
CA GLU A 49 -0.44 2.60 9.78
C GLU A 49 0.67 3.48 10.36
N GLU A 50 1.84 2.91 10.66
CA GLU A 50 2.99 3.67 11.13
C GLU A 50 3.42 4.74 10.11
N LEU A 51 3.61 4.36 8.84
CA LEU A 51 3.94 5.30 7.77
C LEU A 51 2.89 6.40 7.61
N TRP A 52 1.60 6.05 7.63
CA TRP A 52 0.51 7.02 7.51
C TRP A 52 0.52 8.05 8.65
N LEU A 53 0.81 7.61 9.88
CA LEU A 53 0.89 8.50 11.04
C LEU A 53 2.10 9.44 10.94
N GLU A 54 3.26 8.95 10.52
CA GLU A 54 4.49 9.73 10.34
C GLU A 54 4.36 10.78 9.23
N GLU A 55 3.68 10.42 8.13
CA GLU A 55 3.47 11.27 6.96
C GLU A 55 2.31 12.28 7.14
N GLY A 56 2.00 12.65 8.39
CA GLY A 56 1.00 13.67 8.70
C GLY A 56 -0.44 13.28 8.30
N ARG A 57 -0.71 11.99 8.21
CA ARG A 57 -2.00 11.41 7.83
C ARG A 57 -2.45 11.69 6.39
N ASP A 58 -1.52 11.70 5.44
CA ASP A 58 -1.83 11.85 4.00
C ASP A 58 -2.94 10.88 3.54
N PRO A 59 -4.00 11.36 2.85
CA PRO A 59 -5.07 10.52 2.30
C PRO A 59 -4.60 9.42 1.34
N PHE A 60 -3.44 9.56 0.69
CA PHE A 60 -2.87 8.55 -0.20
C PHE A 60 -2.56 7.26 0.59
N TRP A 61 -1.77 7.40 1.66
CA TRP A 61 -1.38 6.30 2.53
C TRP A 61 -2.61 5.67 3.19
N GLN A 62 -3.55 6.50 3.64
CA GLN A 62 -4.83 6.00 4.17
C GLN A 62 -5.64 5.21 3.12
N GLY A 63 -5.54 5.58 1.84
CA GLY A 63 -6.15 4.85 0.74
C GLY A 63 -5.55 3.45 0.55
N LEU A 64 -4.22 3.35 0.55
CA LEU A 64 -3.49 2.07 0.47
C LEU A 64 -3.81 1.18 1.68
N LEU A 65 -3.80 1.76 2.89
CA LEU A 65 -4.19 1.07 4.12
C LEU A 65 -5.60 0.50 4.01
N GLN A 66 -6.57 1.29 3.55
CA GLN A 66 -7.94 0.83 3.39
C GLN A 66 -8.10 -0.29 2.35
N ALA A 67 -7.38 -0.23 1.22
CA ALA A 67 -7.39 -1.31 0.23
C ALA A 67 -6.84 -2.62 0.81
N THR A 68 -5.79 -2.52 1.63
CA THR A 68 -5.14 -3.63 2.31
C THR A 68 -6.07 -4.29 3.33
N VAL A 69 -6.68 -3.49 4.21
CA VAL A 69 -7.64 -4.00 5.21
C VAL A 69 -8.89 -4.55 4.52
N ALA A 70 -9.29 -4.00 3.36
CA ALA A 70 -10.41 -4.56 2.59
C ALA A 70 -10.13 -6.00 2.12
N LEU A 71 -8.91 -6.27 1.64
CA LEU A 71 -8.49 -7.63 1.25
C LEU A 71 -8.41 -8.57 2.46
N HIS A 72 -7.90 -8.10 3.60
CA HIS A 72 -7.93 -8.86 4.85
C HIS A 72 -9.37 -9.25 5.24
N HIS A 73 -10.30 -8.29 5.20
CA HIS A 73 -11.72 -8.52 5.48
C HIS A 73 -12.37 -9.50 4.50
N TRP A 74 -12.07 -9.40 3.20
CA TRP A 74 -12.60 -10.34 2.21
C TRP A 74 -12.10 -11.75 2.49
N ARG A 75 -10.79 -11.92 2.74
CA ARG A 75 -10.22 -13.21 3.10
C ARG A 75 -10.86 -13.81 4.36
N GLY A 76 -11.15 -12.98 5.36
CA GLY A 76 -11.85 -13.38 6.59
C GLY A 76 -13.37 -13.56 6.45
N GLY A 77 -13.94 -13.44 5.24
CA GLY A 77 -15.38 -13.57 4.99
C GLY A 77 -16.22 -12.36 5.44
N ASN A 78 -15.59 -11.28 5.93
CA ASN A 78 -16.27 -10.04 6.28
C ASN A 78 -16.53 -9.18 5.03
N VAL A 79 -17.47 -9.62 4.21
CA VAL A 79 -17.80 -8.98 2.92
C VAL A 79 -18.29 -7.54 3.08
N SER A 80 -19.14 -7.28 4.08
CA SER A 80 -19.67 -5.93 4.33
C SER A 80 -18.55 -4.94 4.70
N GLY A 81 -17.61 -5.37 5.56
CA GLY A 81 -16.44 -4.58 5.92
C GLY A 81 -15.52 -4.33 4.72
N ALA A 82 -15.27 -5.37 3.92
CA ALA A 82 -14.45 -5.25 2.71
C ALA A 82 -15.04 -4.22 1.72
N VAL A 83 -16.34 -4.27 1.43
CA VAL A 83 -17.01 -3.29 0.54
C VAL A 83 -16.90 -1.86 1.06
N LYS A 84 -17.09 -1.66 2.38
CA LYS A 84 -16.96 -0.33 2.99
C LYS A 84 -15.54 0.21 2.82
N LEU A 85 -14.53 -0.62 3.05
CA LEU A 85 -13.13 -0.22 2.98
C LEU A 85 -12.66 0.00 1.55
N PHE A 86 -13.02 -0.86 0.59
CA PHE A 86 -12.73 -0.61 -0.83
C PHE A 86 -13.34 0.71 -1.31
N ARG A 87 -14.60 1.00 -0.95
CA ARG A 87 -15.23 2.28 -1.29
C ARG A 87 -14.44 3.47 -0.72
N GLY A 88 -13.97 3.35 0.52
CA GLY A 88 -13.15 4.35 1.18
C GLY A 88 -11.79 4.56 0.50
N ALA A 89 -11.13 3.47 0.11
CA ALA A 89 -9.87 3.47 -0.60
C ALA A 89 -10.00 4.14 -1.97
N ILE A 90 -10.99 3.70 -2.77
CA ILE A 90 -11.28 4.25 -4.10
C ILE A 90 -11.51 5.76 -4.02
N GLY A 91 -12.36 6.24 -3.10
CA GLY A 91 -12.66 7.67 -2.98
C GLY A 91 -11.49 8.56 -2.53
N LYS A 92 -10.42 7.97 -1.96
CA LYS A 92 -9.16 8.66 -1.64
C LYS A 92 -8.21 8.61 -2.83
N LEU A 93 -7.94 7.40 -3.33
CA LEU A 93 -6.95 7.14 -4.37
C LEU A 93 -7.36 7.73 -5.74
N SER A 94 -8.66 7.88 -6.02
CA SER A 94 -9.14 8.49 -7.26
C SER A 94 -8.81 9.98 -7.41
N ARG A 95 -8.25 10.61 -6.38
CA ARG A 95 -7.83 12.02 -6.39
C ARG A 95 -6.40 12.22 -6.88
N TYR A 96 -5.65 11.13 -7.02
CA TYR A 96 -4.25 11.12 -7.39
C TYR A 96 -4.09 10.77 -8.88
N PRO A 97 -2.98 11.16 -9.53
CA PRO A 97 -2.68 10.77 -10.90
C PRO A 97 -2.55 9.25 -11.06
N ALA A 98 -2.60 8.78 -12.31
CA ALA A 98 -2.52 7.35 -12.65
C ALA A 98 -1.26 6.68 -12.09
N ILE A 99 -0.15 7.42 -12.03
CA ILE A 99 1.08 7.01 -11.35
C ILE A 99 1.35 8.01 -10.23
N GLU A 100 1.48 7.52 -9.01
CA GLU A 100 1.76 8.34 -7.82
C GLU A 100 2.69 7.57 -6.90
N ARG A 101 3.71 8.25 -6.34
CA ARG A 101 4.72 7.65 -5.45
C ARG A 101 5.25 6.29 -5.96
N GLY A 102 5.52 6.19 -7.25
CA GLY A 102 6.06 4.98 -7.90
C GLY A 102 5.07 3.81 -8.08
N LEU A 103 3.81 3.94 -7.68
CA LEU A 103 2.76 2.94 -7.90
C LEU A 103 1.85 3.31 -9.07
N ASN A 104 1.35 2.29 -9.78
CA ASN A 104 0.26 2.43 -10.74
C ASN A 104 -1.08 2.44 -10.00
N VAL A 105 -1.52 3.64 -9.64
CA VAL A 105 -2.79 3.89 -8.95
C VAL A 105 -3.99 3.55 -9.83
N ALA A 106 -3.92 3.77 -11.14
CA ALA A 106 -5.02 3.45 -12.04
C ALA A 106 -5.35 1.95 -12.04
N ASP A 107 -4.32 1.10 -12.09
CA ASP A 107 -4.47 -0.36 -12.01
C ASP A 107 -4.99 -0.79 -10.61
N LEU A 108 -4.49 -0.18 -9.54
CA LEU A 108 -5.02 -0.42 -8.18
C LEU A 108 -6.50 -0.05 -8.06
N LEU A 109 -6.93 1.07 -8.63
CA LEU A 109 -8.33 1.49 -8.66
C LEU A 109 -9.18 0.47 -9.43
N GLU A 110 -8.75 0.05 -10.61
CA GLU A 110 -9.49 -0.95 -11.41
C GLU A 110 -9.66 -2.27 -10.64
N LYS A 111 -8.58 -2.78 -10.03
CA LYS A 111 -8.59 -4.00 -9.21
C LYS A 111 -9.51 -3.85 -8.00
N SER A 112 -9.42 -2.73 -7.28
CA SER A 112 -10.26 -2.43 -6.11
C SER A 112 -11.73 -2.31 -6.47
N GLU A 113 -12.05 -1.67 -7.59
CA GLU A 113 -13.42 -1.55 -8.08
C GLU A 113 -13.99 -2.88 -8.52
N ARG A 114 -13.20 -3.72 -9.22
CA ARG A 114 -13.61 -5.08 -9.61
C ARG A 114 -13.95 -5.91 -8.37
N ALA A 115 -13.07 -5.92 -7.37
CA ALA A 115 -13.31 -6.59 -6.09
C ALA A 115 -14.59 -6.05 -5.42
N MET A 116 -14.72 -4.73 -5.30
CA MET A 116 -15.89 -4.09 -4.69
C MET A 116 -17.19 -4.44 -5.42
N ARG A 117 -17.20 -4.47 -6.77
CA ARG A 117 -18.37 -4.84 -7.57
C ARG A 117 -18.81 -6.27 -7.32
N THR A 118 -17.88 -7.22 -7.34
CA THR A 118 -18.15 -8.64 -7.03
C THR A 118 -18.79 -8.79 -5.65
N LEU A 119 -18.17 -8.19 -4.64
CA LEU A 119 -18.64 -8.28 -3.26
C LEU A 119 -19.98 -7.56 -3.05
N SER A 120 -20.19 -6.42 -3.71
CA SER A 120 -21.44 -5.66 -3.61
C SER A 120 -22.61 -6.37 -4.29
N ALA A 121 -22.37 -7.03 -5.42
CA ALA A 121 -23.38 -7.85 -6.09
C ALA A 121 -23.82 -9.02 -5.19
N TRP A 122 -22.86 -9.75 -4.63
CA TRP A 122 -23.15 -10.82 -3.68
C TRP A 122 -23.95 -10.32 -2.46
N LEU A 123 -23.59 -9.17 -1.89
CA LEU A 123 -24.33 -8.58 -0.77
C LEU A 123 -25.77 -8.19 -1.17
N ALA A 124 -25.97 -7.70 -2.39
CA ALA A 124 -27.28 -7.34 -2.89
C ALA A 124 -28.16 -8.59 -3.04
N ASP A 125 -27.64 -9.65 -3.66
CA ASP A 125 -28.34 -10.92 -3.84
C ASP A 125 -28.73 -11.54 -2.49
N TRP A 126 -27.80 -11.53 -1.53
CA TRP A 126 -28.06 -12.03 -0.17
C TRP A 126 -29.17 -11.25 0.53
N ARG A 127 -29.16 -9.91 0.44
CA ARG A 127 -30.21 -9.07 1.03
C ARG A 127 -31.56 -9.29 0.38
N THR A 128 -31.60 -9.46 -0.95
CA THR A 128 -32.83 -9.78 -1.68
C THR A 128 -33.42 -11.12 -1.26
N ALA A 129 -32.57 -12.10 -0.90
CA ALA A 129 -33.00 -13.37 -0.32
C ALA A 129 -33.49 -13.29 1.15
N GLY A 130 -33.55 -12.09 1.73
CA GLY A 130 -33.97 -11.86 3.12
C GLY A 130 -32.84 -11.98 4.15
N GLY A 131 -31.60 -12.03 3.68
CA GLY A 131 -30.41 -12.20 4.49
C GLY A 131 -30.02 -10.98 5.33
N ASP A 132 -29.56 -11.22 6.56
CA ASP A 132 -29.08 -10.19 7.49
C ASP A 132 -27.57 -10.31 7.70
N THR A 133 -26.82 -9.29 7.31
CA THR A 133 -25.35 -9.26 7.46
C THR A 133 -24.88 -8.97 8.88
N THR A 134 -25.79 -8.71 9.82
CA THR A 134 -25.48 -8.40 11.23
C THR A 134 -25.55 -9.63 12.13
N LYS A 135 -26.08 -10.76 11.65
CA LYS A 135 -26.20 -12.01 12.39
C LYS A 135 -25.03 -12.96 12.05
N PRO A 136 -24.11 -13.23 12.99
CA PRO A 136 -23.08 -14.24 12.78
C PRO A 136 -23.72 -15.62 12.59
N GLY A 137 -23.34 -16.36 11.54
CA GLY A 137 -23.73 -17.77 11.34
C GLY A 137 -24.79 -18.05 10.25
N GLU A 138 -25.40 -17.03 9.64
CA GLU A 138 -26.39 -17.20 8.55
C GLU A 138 -25.86 -16.80 7.16
N LEU A 139 -24.62 -16.30 7.07
CA LEU A 139 -24.07 -15.85 5.79
C LEU A 139 -23.88 -17.04 4.83
N PRO A 140 -24.31 -16.94 3.56
CA PRO A 140 -23.92 -17.90 2.54
C PRO A 140 -22.39 -17.87 2.36
N ALA A 141 -21.85 -18.85 1.66
CA ALA A 141 -20.43 -18.81 1.29
C ALA A 141 -20.13 -17.47 0.59
N ALA A 142 -19.20 -16.70 1.15
CA ALA A 142 -18.72 -15.46 0.56
C ALA A 142 -18.12 -15.75 -0.83
N PRO A 143 -18.09 -14.75 -1.74
CA PRO A 143 -17.36 -14.90 -3.00
C PRO A 143 -15.92 -15.34 -2.70
N PRO A 144 -15.37 -16.30 -3.46
CA PRO A 144 -14.00 -16.76 -3.26
C PRO A 144 -13.04 -15.58 -3.18
N PHE A 145 -12.12 -15.62 -2.22
CA PHE A 145 -11.11 -14.59 -2.08
C PHE A 145 -10.20 -14.58 -3.32
N GLU A 146 -10.10 -13.44 -3.99
CA GLU A 146 -9.23 -13.23 -5.15
C GLU A 146 -8.17 -12.17 -4.80
N PRO A 147 -6.91 -12.58 -4.53
CA PRO A 147 -5.84 -11.63 -4.27
C PRO A 147 -5.47 -10.89 -5.55
N PHE A 148 -4.98 -9.67 -5.39
CA PHE A 148 -4.27 -8.96 -6.45
C PHE A 148 -2.95 -8.41 -5.91
N ALA A 149 -2.05 -8.06 -6.82
CA ALA A 149 -0.77 -7.41 -6.52
C ALA A 149 -0.84 -5.92 -6.88
N LEU A 150 -0.08 -5.10 -6.15
CA LEU A 150 0.22 -3.72 -6.49
C LEU A 150 1.20 -3.68 -7.66
N THR A 151 0.87 -2.91 -8.69
CA THR A 151 1.76 -2.72 -9.83
C THR A 151 2.72 -1.56 -9.54
N VAL A 152 4.00 -1.88 -9.40
CA VAL A 152 5.08 -0.90 -9.23
C VAL A 152 5.47 -0.35 -10.60
N ALA A 153 5.39 0.97 -10.77
CA ALA A 153 5.65 1.66 -12.03
C ALA A 153 7.05 2.27 -12.11
N ASP A 154 7.63 2.67 -10.97
CA ASP A 154 9.01 3.19 -10.91
C ASP A 154 10.02 2.04 -10.70
N PRO A 155 10.98 1.83 -11.62
CA PRO A 155 12.01 0.81 -11.47
C PRO A 155 12.81 0.90 -10.16
N ARG A 156 13.06 2.11 -9.65
CA ARG A 156 13.81 2.28 -8.38
C ARG A 156 13.04 1.76 -7.18
N LEU A 157 11.71 1.90 -7.20
CA LEU A 157 10.85 1.30 -6.18
C LEU A 157 10.80 -0.22 -6.36
N ALA A 158 10.77 -0.71 -7.61
CA ALA A 158 10.77 -2.14 -7.87
C ALA A 158 12.06 -2.82 -7.38
N ASP A 159 13.21 -2.18 -7.57
CA ASP A 159 14.51 -2.65 -7.07
C ASP A 159 14.48 -2.70 -5.53
N LEU A 160 14.06 -1.62 -4.87
CA LEU A 160 13.97 -1.57 -3.40
C LEU A 160 12.98 -2.59 -2.83
N VAL A 161 11.85 -2.82 -3.50
CA VAL A 161 10.87 -3.86 -3.13
C VAL A 161 11.50 -5.25 -3.24
N SER A 162 12.26 -5.51 -4.30
CA SER A 162 12.94 -6.79 -4.51
C SER A 162 14.02 -7.03 -3.45
N GLU A 163 14.83 -6.01 -3.14
CA GLU A 163 15.83 -6.07 -2.06
C GLU A 163 15.20 -6.24 -0.68
N THR A 164 14.03 -5.62 -0.46
CA THR A 164 13.29 -5.76 0.79
C THR A 164 12.67 -7.14 0.93
N GLU A 165 12.09 -7.68 -0.14
CA GLU A 165 11.53 -9.04 -0.18
C GLU A 165 12.59 -10.08 0.20
N ALA A 166 13.78 -9.99 -0.38
CA ALA A 166 14.90 -10.89 -0.10
C ALA A 166 15.38 -10.85 1.36
N ARG A 167 15.05 -9.78 2.10
CA ARG A 167 15.38 -9.58 3.52
C ARG A 167 14.23 -9.92 4.47
N LEU A 168 13.03 -10.23 3.96
CA LEU A 168 11.90 -10.58 4.82
C LEU A 168 12.22 -11.87 5.59
N PRO A 169 11.97 -11.91 6.92
CA PRO A 169 12.17 -13.12 7.69
C PRO A 169 11.27 -14.24 7.17
N ASN A 170 11.74 -15.49 7.28
CA ASN A 170 10.89 -16.64 7.01
C ASN A 170 9.82 -16.73 8.10
N THR A 171 8.55 -16.80 7.69
CA THR A 171 7.36 -16.82 8.55
C THR A 171 7.26 -18.02 9.50
N GLU A 172 8.25 -18.92 9.56
CA GLU A 172 8.27 -20.07 10.47
C GLU A 172 8.87 -19.75 11.86
N GLU A 173 9.42 -18.55 12.09
CA GLU A 173 10.04 -18.20 13.39
C GLU A 173 9.16 -17.43 14.38
N GLU A 174 7.94 -17.02 14.00
CA GLU A 174 7.03 -16.25 14.88
C GLU A 174 5.68 -16.97 15.09
N SER A 175 5.73 -18.22 15.56
CA SER A 175 4.58 -18.82 16.24
C SER A 175 4.67 -18.50 17.73
N TYR A 176 3.95 -17.46 18.18
CA TYR A 176 3.68 -17.19 19.59
C TYR A 176 2.40 -17.88 20.06
#